data_AF-A0A947DXE0-F1
#
_entry.id   AF-A0A947DXE0-F1
#
_cell.length_a   1.000
_cell.length_b   1.000
_cell.length_c   1.000
_cell.angle_alpha   90.00
_cell.angle_beta   90.00
_cell.angle_gamma   90.00
#
_symmetry.space_group_name_H-M   'P 1'
#
loop_
_entity.id
_entity.type
_entity.pdbx_description
1 polymer ?
#
loop_
_entity_poly.entity_id
_entity_poly.type
_entity_poly.pdbx_seq_one_letter_code
_entity_poly.pdbx_strand_id
1 'polypeptide(L)'
;MADPHQLLAPLIEPPLPLVPVLPSATVWPVFLVVGAVLLAALTMVVAWLLWRRGAPRRALRRMARMDNPVQAAHALAALARERGLPATGAWRDALDRVRFGAPEAGHAKTMARLCAEALTLLTPG
;
A
#
# COMPACT_ATOMS: atom_id res chain seq x y z
N MET A 1 -37.70 -76.94 12.76
CA MET A 1 -38.07 -75.59 13.25
C MET A 1 -36.77 -74.85 13.49
N ALA A 2 -36.56 -73.70 12.84
CA ALA A 2 -35.33 -72.92 12.99
C ALA A 2 -35.39 -72.13 14.30
N ASP A 3 -34.29 -72.12 15.07
CA ASP A 3 -34.20 -71.45 16.36
C ASP A 3 -34.39 -69.93 16.21
N PRO A 4 -35.35 -69.31 16.92
CA PRO A 4 -35.64 -67.88 16.82
C PRO A 4 -34.47 -66.99 17.28
N HIS A 5 -33.53 -67.54 18.07
CA HIS A 5 -32.33 -66.84 18.50
C HIS A 5 -31.29 -66.67 17.39
N GLN A 6 -31.30 -67.49 16.33
CA GLN A 6 -30.41 -67.33 15.18
C GLN A 6 -30.85 -66.20 14.24
N LEU A 7 -32.13 -65.82 14.26
CA LEU A 7 -32.67 -64.74 13.43
C LEU A 7 -32.41 -63.34 14.00
N LEU A 8 -31.99 -63.24 15.26
CA LEU A 8 -31.70 -61.97 15.95
C LEU A 8 -30.21 -61.61 15.98
N ALA A 9 -29.33 -62.55 15.63
CA ALA A 9 -27.89 -62.33 15.59
C ALA A 9 -27.40 -61.20 14.64
N PRO A 10 -28.06 -60.89 13.50
CA PRO A 10 -27.58 -59.82 12.62
C PRO A 10 -28.10 -58.42 12.98
N LEU A 11 -28.87 -58.26 14.07
CA LEU A 11 -29.41 -56.97 14.51
C LEU A 11 -28.49 -56.22 15.50
N ILE A 12 -27.23 -56.61 15.59
CA ILE A 12 -26.20 -55.92 16.37
C ILE A 12 -25.56 -54.90 15.44
N GLU A 13 -26.04 -53.66 15.55
CA GLU A 13 -25.43 -52.38 15.15
C GLU A 13 -24.53 -52.38 13.90
N PRO A 14 -24.92 -51.73 12.79
CA PRO A 14 -23.97 -51.47 11.72
C PRO A 14 -22.81 -50.65 12.29
N PRO A 15 -21.54 -50.99 12.02
CA PRO A 15 -20.42 -50.15 12.43
C PRO A 15 -20.61 -48.78 11.77
N LEU A 16 -20.90 -47.78 12.59
CA LEU A 16 -20.93 -46.39 12.16
C LEU A 16 -19.60 -46.12 11.43
N PRO A 17 -19.60 -45.59 10.20
CA PRO A 17 -18.37 -45.23 9.55
C PRO A 17 -17.66 -44.22 10.45
N LEU A 18 -16.53 -44.61 10.99
CA LEU A 18 -15.60 -43.73 11.69
C LEU A 18 -15.30 -42.58 10.72
N VAL A 19 -15.96 -41.44 10.92
CA VAL A 19 -15.62 -40.21 10.20
C VAL A 19 -14.13 -40.02 10.40
N PRO A 20 -13.31 -39.96 9.34
CA PRO A 20 -11.88 -39.77 9.49
C PRO A 20 -11.68 -38.41 10.16
N VAL A 21 -11.39 -38.44 11.47
CA VAL A 21 -10.96 -37.27 12.22
C VAL A 21 -9.63 -36.89 11.61
N LEU A 22 -9.62 -35.78 10.86
CA LEU A 22 -8.40 -35.26 10.23
C LEU A 22 -7.32 -35.16 11.33
N PRO A 23 -6.17 -35.84 11.19
CA PRO A 23 -5.18 -35.87 12.25
C PRO A 23 -4.72 -34.44 12.54
N SER A 24 -4.91 -33.99 13.77
CA SER A 24 -4.57 -32.64 14.24
C SER A 24 -3.11 -32.27 13.96
N ALA A 25 -2.22 -33.27 13.87
CA ALA A 25 -0.81 -33.13 13.50
C ALA A 25 -0.59 -32.54 12.09
N THR A 26 -1.52 -32.75 11.14
CA THR A 26 -1.42 -32.22 9.77
C THR A 26 -2.07 -30.83 9.64
N VAL A 27 -2.97 -30.50 10.55
CA VAL A 27 -3.74 -29.25 10.55
C VAL A 27 -2.89 -28.05 11.03
N TRP A 28 -2.06 -28.27 12.05
CA TRP A 28 -1.13 -27.26 12.58
C TRP A 28 -0.15 -26.65 11.57
N PRO A 29 0.60 -27.44 10.78
CA PRO A 29 1.53 -26.88 9.81
C PRO A 29 0.80 -26.11 8.70
N VAL A 30 -0.40 -26.53 8.30
CA VAL A 30 -1.21 -25.81 7.32
C VAL A 30 -1.59 -24.43 7.84
N PHE A 31 -2.04 -24.30 9.09
CA PHE A 31 -2.36 -23.00 9.68
C PHE A 31 -1.13 -22.09 9.82
N LEU A 32 0.05 -22.64 10.15
CA LEU A 32 1.29 -21.86 10.20
C LEU A 32 1.69 -21.34 8.82
N VAL A 33 1.59 -22.17 7.78
CA VAL A 33 1.89 -21.76 6.40
C VAL A 33 0.91 -20.68 5.93
N VAL A 34 -0.40 -20.89 6.14
CA VAL A 34 -1.42 -19.90 5.76
C VAL A 34 -1.23 -18.58 6.52
N GLY A 35 -0.95 -18.65 7.83
CA GLY A 35 -0.65 -17.48 8.65
C GLY A 35 0.60 -16.73 8.18
N ALA A 36 1.68 -17.45 7.84
CA ALA A 36 2.90 -16.86 7.32
C ALA A 36 2.69 -16.19 5.96
N VAL A 37 1.92 -16.81 5.07
CA VAL A 37 1.58 -16.23 3.75
C VAL A 37 0.73 -14.97 3.92
N LEU A 38 -0.27 -14.99 4.79
CA LEU A 38 -1.08 -13.81 5.09
C LEU A 38 -0.26 -12.67 5.69
N LEU A 39 0.66 -12.98 6.62
CA LEU A 39 1.57 -12.01 7.21
C LEU A 39 2.52 -11.41 6.17
N ALA A 40 3.07 -12.24 5.27
CA ALA A 40 3.93 -11.79 4.18
C ALA A 40 3.16 -10.89 3.21
N ALA A 41 1.93 -11.25 2.85
CA ALA A 41 1.07 -10.42 2.01
C ALA A 41 0.75 -9.08 2.69
N LEU A 42 0.41 -9.09 3.98
CA LEU A 42 0.12 -7.90 4.76
C LEU A 42 1.34 -6.96 4.81
N THR A 43 2.53 -7.50 5.14
CA THR A 43 3.75 -6.72 5.20
C THR A 43 4.13 -6.16 3.82
N MET A 44 3.93 -6.91 2.74
CA MET A 44 4.15 -6.43 1.38
C MET A 44 3.19 -5.28 1.02
N VAL A 45 1.90 -5.40 1.36
CA VAL A 45 0.90 -4.34 1.13
C VAL A 45 1.24 -3.10 1.96
N VAL A 46 1.62 -3.25 3.22
CA VAL A 46 2.04 -2.14 4.08
C VAL A 46 3.29 -1.48 3.54
N ALA A 47 4.31 -2.26 3.15
CA ALA A 47 5.53 -1.74 2.54
C ALA A 47 5.23 -0.96 1.25
N TRP A 48 4.36 -1.49 0.39
CA TRP A 48 3.91 -0.82 -0.82
C TRP A 48 3.16 0.49 -0.50
N LEU A 49 2.27 0.48 0.50
CA LEU A 49 1.52 1.66 0.92
C LEU A 49 2.45 2.75 1.48
N LEU A 50 3.40 2.37 2.33
CA LEU A 50 4.42 3.26 2.87
C LEU A 50 5.31 3.83 1.77
N TRP A 51 5.70 2.99 0.80
CA TRP A 51 6.45 3.42 -0.36
C TRP A 51 5.65 4.42 -1.21
N ARG A 52 4.38 4.16 -1.47
CA ARG A 52 3.47 5.05 -2.23
C ARG A 52 3.26 6.40 -1.53
N ARG A 53 3.22 6.40 -0.19
CA ARG A 53 3.19 7.62 0.64
C ARG A 53 4.53 8.37 0.66
N GLY A 54 5.66 7.66 0.60
CA GLY A 54 7.00 8.25 0.62
C GLY A 54 7.55 8.71 -0.74
N ALA A 55 7.08 8.13 -1.84
CA ALA A 55 7.45 8.48 -3.22
C ALA A 55 7.35 9.99 -3.54
N PRO A 56 6.25 10.72 -3.24
CA PRO A 56 6.14 12.14 -3.56
C PRO A 56 7.17 12.98 -2.79
N ARG A 57 7.52 12.59 -1.55
CA ARG A 57 8.55 13.30 -0.77
C ARG A 57 9.93 13.15 -1.40
N ARG A 58 10.24 11.95 -1.91
CA ARG A 58 11.50 11.69 -2.62
C ARG A 58 11.54 12.46 -3.95
N ALA A 59 10.42 12.54 -4.67
CA ALA A 59 10.30 13.30 -5.90
C ALA A 59 10.52 14.80 -5.66
N LEU A 60 9.89 15.39 -4.63
CA LEU A 60 10.08 16.80 -4.26
C LEU A 60 11.52 17.12 -3.86
N ARG A 61 12.17 16.26 -3.07
CA ARG A 61 13.60 16.42 -2.71
C ARG A 61 14.52 16.36 -3.92
N ARG A 62 14.18 15.57 -4.94
CA ARG A 62 14.92 15.53 -6.21
C ARG A 62 14.68 16.79 -7.04
N MET A 63 13.44 17.25 -7.16
CA MET A 63 13.08 18.48 -7.87
C MET A 63 13.76 19.71 -7.28
N ALA A 64 13.88 19.79 -5.95
CA ALA A 64 14.59 20.87 -5.26
C ALA A 64 16.12 20.90 -5.54
N ARG A 65 16.69 19.83 -6.09
CA ARG A 65 18.10 19.72 -6.47
C ARG A 65 18.33 19.73 -7.98
N MET A 66 17.27 19.91 -8.79
CA MET A 66 17.43 19.99 -10.24
C MET A 66 18.02 21.35 -10.63
N ASP A 67 19.03 21.32 -11.51
CA ASP A 67 19.66 22.54 -12.05
C ASP A 67 18.75 23.33 -12.99
N ASN A 68 17.70 22.69 -13.53
CA ASN A 68 16.70 23.33 -14.37
C ASN A 68 15.41 23.61 -13.57
N PRO A 69 15.19 24.86 -13.08
CA PRO A 69 14.05 25.20 -12.25
C PRO A 69 12.73 25.18 -13.02
N VAL A 70 12.74 25.43 -14.33
CA VAL A 70 11.52 25.43 -15.18
C VAL A 70 10.97 24.02 -15.32
N GLN A 71 11.84 23.05 -15.62
CA GLN A 71 11.45 21.63 -15.70
C GLN A 71 10.95 21.12 -14.36
N ALA A 72 11.61 21.50 -13.27
CA ALA A 72 11.19 21.17 -11.92
C ALA A 72 9.80 21.76 -11.60
N ALA A 73 9.52 22.99 -12.03
CA ALA A 73 8.23 23.66 -11.84
C ALA A 73 7.09 22.97 -12.62
N HIS A 74 7.33 22.49 -13.85
CA HIS A 74 6.36 21.68 -14.58
C HIS A 74 6.06 20.35 -13.87
N ALA A 75 7.09 19.66 -13.37
CA ALA A 75 6.92 18.41 -12.63
C ALA A 75 6.17 18.62 -11.30
N LEU A 76 6.45 19.73 -10.60
CA LEU A 76 5.75 20.11 -9.38
C LEU A 76 4.28 20.44 -9.63
N ALA A 77 3.95 21.12 -10.74
CA ALA A 77 2.57 21.40 -11.12
C ALA A 77 1.78 20.12 -11.41
N ALA A 78 2.38 19.16 -12.12
CA ALA A 78 1.77 17.86 -12.38
C ALA A 78 1.51 17.09 -11.06
N LEU A 79 2.51 17.06 -10.17
CA LEU A 79 2.41 16.41 -8.88
C LEU A 79 1.34 17.06 -7.98
N ALA A 80 1.24 18.39 -8.00
CA ALA A 80 0.20 19.13 -7.29
C ALA A 80 -1.21 18.79 -7.77
N ARG A 81 -1.39 18.62 -9.09
CA ARG A 81 -2.67 18.21 -9.68
C ARG A 81 -3.03 16.76 -9.33
N GLU A 82 -2.08 15.83 -9.46
CA GLU A 82 -2.29 14.41 -9.15
C GLU A 82 -2.61 14.15 -7.67
N ARG A 83 -2.00 14.92 -6.77
CA ARG A 83 -2.17 14.75 -5.32
C ARG A 83 -3.22 15.66 -4.70
N GLY A 84 -3.85 16.52 -5.50
CA GLY A 84 -4.85 17.47 -5.00
C GLY A 84 -4.29 18.40 -3.91
N LEU A 85 -3.04 18.87 -4.08
CA LEU A 85 -2.40 19.73 -3.09
C LEU A 85 -3.21 21.03 -2.91
N PRO A 86 -3.60 21.40 -1.68
CA PRO A 86 -4.31 22.65 -1.41
C PRO A 86 -3.32 23.81 -1.51
N ALA A 87 -3.00 24.20 -2.74
CA ALA A 87 -2.12 25.32 -3.04
C ALA A 87 -2.87 26.64 -2.85
N THR A 88 -2.28 27.55 -2.06
CA THR A 88 -2.75 28.95 -1.98
C THR A 88 -2.58 29.65 -3.34
N GLY A 89 -3.38 30.69 -3.59
CA GLY A 89 -3.25 31.49 -4.83
C GLY A 89 -1.82 31.99 -5.05
N ALA A 90 -1.19 32.51 -4.00
CA ALA A 90 0.20 32.97 -4.04
C ALA A 90 1.22 31.86 -4.39
N TRP A 91 0.98 30.61 -3.97
CA TRP A 91 1.84 29.47 -4.32
C TRP A 91 1.73 29.15 -5.82
N ARG A 92 0.51 29.18 -6.36
CA ARG A 92 0.26 28.96 -7.80
C ARG A 92 0.88 30.07 -8.64
N ASP A 93 0.70 31.33 -8.24
CA ASP A 93 1.27 32.48 -8.97
C ASP A 93 2.80 32.48 -8.98
N ALA A 94 3.43 32.03 -7.88
CA ALA A 94 4.87 31.87 -7.82
C ALA A 94 5.36 30.69 -8.69
N LEU A 95 4.61 29.59 -8.72
CA LEU A 95 4.91 28.44 -9.58
C LEU A 95 4.78 28.78 -11.06
N ASP A 96 3.71 29.50 -11.44
CA ASP A 96 3.47 29.90 -12.83
C ASP A 96 4.50 30.93 -13.30
N ARG A 97 4.96 31.83 -12.42
CA ARG A 97 6.12 32.70 -12.71
C ARG A 97 7.39 31.92 -13.02
N VAL A 98 7.69 30.84 -12.30
CA VAL A 98 8.87 30.01 -12.62
C VAL A 98 8.67 29.17 -13.88
N ARG A 99 7.43 28.74 -14.19
CA ARG A 99 7.10 27.95 -15.39
C ARG A 99 7.11 28.75 -16.68
N PHE A 100 6.57 29.96 -16.65
CA PHE A 100 6.30 30.75 -17.85
C PHE A 100 7.08 32.08 -17.89
N GLY A 101 7.74 32.45 -16.80
CA GLY A 101 8.54 33.67 -16.72
C GLY A 101 9.94 33.51 -17.31
N ALA A 102 10.62 34.65 -17.47
CA ALA A 102 12.01 34.69 -17.92
C ALA A 102 12.93 33.99 -16.90
N PRO A 103 14.00 33.31 -17.34
CA PRO A 103 14.92 32.64 -16.43
C PRO A 103 15.67 33.67 -15.56
N GLU A 104 15.26 33.78 -14.29
CA GLU A 104 15.91 34.65 -13.30
C GLU A 104 16.84 33.85 -12.38
N ALA A 105 17.93 34.48 -11.93
CA ALA A 105 18.87 33.89 -10.97
C ALA A 105 18.21 33.47 -9.63
N GLY A 106 17.02 34.00 -9.32
CA GLY A 106 16.23 33.65 -8.15
C GLY A 106 15.39 32.38 -8.28
N HIS A 107 15.17 31.84 -9.49
CA HIS A 107 14.25 30.73 -9.73
C HIS A 107 14.59 29.46 -8.94
N ALA A 108 15.87 29.15 -8.74
CA ALA A 108 16.29 28.01 -7.94
C ALA A 108 15.86 28.14 -6.46
N LYS A 109 16.00 29.34 -5.88
CA LYS A 109 15.60 29.62 -4.49
C LYS A 109 14.07 29.60 -4.34
N THR A 110 13.35 30.16 -5.31
CA THR A 110 11.88 30.13 -5.35
C THR A 110 11.38 28.70 -5.46
N MET A 111 11.99 27.87 -6.32
CA MET A 111 11.64 26.47 -6.48
C MET A 111 11.89 25.65 -5.20
N ALA A 112 13.01 25.87 -4.52
CA ALA A 112 13.30 25.20 -3.25
C ALA A 112 12.25 25.54 -2.18
N ARG A 113 11.81 26.80 -2.10
CA ARG A 113 10.73 27.24 -1.21
C ARG A 113 9.39 26.58 -1.57
N LEU A 114 9.01 26.58 -2.85
CA LEU A 114 7.77 25.95 -3.31
C LEU A 114 7.74 24.44 -3.04
N CYS A 115 8.87 23.75 -3.21
CA CYS A 115 9.03 22.34 -2.83
C CYS A 115 8.92 22.10 -1.33
N ALA A 116 9.47 23.00 -0.50
CA ALA A 116 9.36 22.91 0.96
C ALA A 116 7.91 23.11 1.43
N GLU A 117 7.20 24.09 0.87
CA GLU A 117 5.77 24.32 1.14
C GLU A 117 4.91 23.14 0.63
N ALA A 118 5.22 22.55 -0.53
CA ALA A 118 4.53 21.34 -0.99
C ALA A 118 4.79 20.13 -0.07
N LEU A 119 6.00 20.01 0.50
CA LEU A 119 6.33 18.96 1.45
C LEU A 119 5.50 19.06 2.75
N THR A 120 5.32 20.28 3.27
CA THR A 120 4.53 20.49 4.50
C THR A 120 3.06 20.16 4.28
N LEU A 121 2.50 20.49 3.10
CA LEU A 121 1.12 20.16 2.73
C LEU A 121 0.88 18.65 2.53
N LEU A 122 1.91 17.86 2.20
CA LEU A 122 1.83 16.39 2.10
C LEU A 122 1.98 15.67 3.46
N THR A 123 2.27 16.40 4.53
CA THR A 123 2.26 15.91 5.91
C THR A 123 1.03 16.47 6.62
N PRO A 124 -0.14 15.78 6.56
CA PRO A 124 -1.11 15.99 7.62
C PRO A 124 -0.45 15.52 8.92
N GLY A 125 -0.41 16.42 9.91
CA GLY A 125 -0.13 16.05 11.30
C GLY A 125 -1.15 15.04 11.80
#